data_AF-A0A381SLR7-F1
#
_entry.id   AF-A0A381SLR7-F1
#
_cell.length_a   1.000
_cell.length_b   1.000
_cell.length_c   1.000
_cell.angle_alpha   90.00
_cell.angle_beta   90.00
_cell.angle_gamma   90.00
#
_symmetry.space_group_name_H-M   'P 1'
#
loop_
_entity.id
_entity.type
_entity.pdbx_description
1 polymer ?
#
loop_
_entity_poly.entity_id
_entity_poly.type
_entity_poly.pdbx_seq_one_letter_code
_entity_poly.pdbx_strand_id
1 'polypeptide(L)' 'MPAVRIDSEALSWWLFLACSVGFTAMAIRERDVLFLVSTLFFLLACLVFLVGRRSD' A
#
# COMPACT_ATOMS: atom_id res chain seq x y z
N MET A 1 -22.05 20.41 0.19
CA MET A 1 -20.74 20.03 0.77
C MET A 1 -19.75 20.05 -0.38
N PRO A 2 -18.72 20.92 -0.35
CA PRO A 2 -17.82 21.10 -1.48
C PRO A 2 -17.12 19.77 -1.76
N ALA A 3 -17.26 19.29 -3.00
CA ALA A 3 -16.62 18.07 -3.48
C ALA A 3 -15.11 18.31 -3.51
N VAL A 4 -14.45 17.97 -2.42
CA VAL A 4 -13.03 17.70 -2.38
C VAL A 4 -12.82 16.47 -3.27
N ARG A 5 -12.74 16.70 -4.59
CA ARG A 5 -12.18 15.75 -5.55
C ARG A 5 -10.67 15.75 -5.35
N ILE A 6 -10.21 15.41 -4.14
CA ILE A 6 -8.93 14.71 -4.11
C ILE A 6 -9.21 13.45 -4.91
N ASP A 7 -8.35 13.10 -5.86
CA ASP A 7 -8.40 11.82 -6.56
C ASP A 7 -8.57 10.70 -5.54
N SER A 8 -9.83 10.34 -5.22
CA SER A 8 -10.16 9.44 -4.12
C SER A 8 -9.46 8.12 -4.33
N GLU A 9 -9.32 7.72 -5.59
CA GLU A 9 -8.53 6.57 -6.01
C GLU A 9 -7.06 6.72 -5.62
N ALA A 10 -6.40 7.84 -5.92
CA ALA A 10 -5.01 8.06 -5.53
C ALA A 10 -4.84 8.06 -4.00
N LEU A 11 -5.78 8.66 -3.27
CA LEU A 11 -5.75 8.70 -1.81
C LEU A 11 -5.99 7.31 -1.20
N SER A 12 -6.91 6.52 -1.76
CA SER A 12 -7.10 5.10 -1.40
C SER A 12 -5.84 4.28 -1.65
N TRP A 13 -5.17 4.46 -2.79
CA TRP A 13 -3.89 3.79 -3.08
C TRP A 13 -2.78 4.17 -2.09
N TRP A 14 -2.68 5.45 -1.74
CA TRP A 14 -1.75 5.92 -0.71
C TRP A 14 -2.04 5.33 0.67
N LEU A 15 -3.32 5.17 1.04
CA LEU A 15 -3.73 4.52 2.28
C LEU A 15 -3.40 3.02 2.27
N PHE A 16 -3.63 2.31 1.16
CA PHE A 16 -3.23 0.91 1.02
C PHE A 16 -1.72 0.72 1.15
N LEU A 17 -0.92 1.59 0.51
CA LEU A 17 0.53 1.58 0.62
C LEU A 17 0.97 1.81 2.07
N ALA A 18 0.45 2.85 2.72
CA ALA A 18 0.76 3.16 4.12
C ALA A 18 0.40 2.00 5.07
N CYS A 19 -0.74 1.36 4.83
CA CYS A 19 -1.19 0.21 5.61
C CYS A 19 -0.28 -1.01 5.38
N SER A 20 0.09 -1.28 4.13
CA SER A 20 1.04 -2.36 3.77
C SER A 20 2.39 -2.19 4.45
N VAL A 21 2.92 -0.96 4.50
CA VAL A 21 4.19 -0.66 5.18
C VAL A 21 4.08 -0.94 6.68
N GLY A 22 2.98 -0.55 7.31
CA GLY A 22 2.71 -0.83 8.72
C GLY A 22 2.66 -2.33 9.03
N PHE A 23 1.92 -3.10 8.21
CA PHE A 23 1.88 -4.57 8.36
C PHE A 23 3.24 -5.22 8.13
N THR A 24 4.04 -4.73 7.18
CA THR A 24 5.39 -5.24 6.93
C THR A 24 6.29 -4.98 8.14
N ALA A 25 6.24 -3.79 8.73
CA ALA A 25 6.99 -3.45 9.94
C ALA A 25 6.58 -4.30 11.15
N MET A 26 5.29 -4.59 11.29
CA MET A 26 4.76 -5.48 12.32
C MET A 26 5.18 -6.94 12.07
N ALA A 27 5.15 -7.41 10.83
CA ALA A 27 5.60 -8.75 10.44
C ALA A 27 7.09 -8.98 10.81
N ILE A 28 7.93 -7.97 10.57
CA ILE A 28 9.36 -8.01 10.94
C ILE A 28 9.53 -8.11 12.46
N ARG A 29 8.71 -7.38 13.25
CA ARG A 29 8.77 -7.43 14.72
C ARG A 29 8.40 -8.81 15.27
N GLU A 30 7.35 -9.42 14.73
CA GLU A 30 6.87 -10.74 15.18
C GLU A 30 7.71 -11.91 14.62
N ARG A 31 8.64 -11.62 13.68
CA ARG A 31 9.41 -12.63 12.91
C ARG A 31 8.50 -13.65 12.21
N ASP A 32 7.28 -13.26 11.88
CA ASP A 32 6.36 -14.11 11.15
C ASP A 32 6.70 -14.05 9.66
N VAL A 33 7.43 -15.05 9.21
CA VAL A 33 7.94 -15.16 7.84
C VAL A 33 6.80 -15.32 6.82
N LEU A 34 5.72 -16.01 7.18
CA LEU A 34 4.55 -16.19 6.29
C LEU A 34 3.80 -14.86 6.12
N PHE A 35 3.62 -14.15 7.21
CA PHE A 35 2.98 -12.83 7.19
C PHE A 35 3.86 -11.81 6.44
N LEU A 36 5.18 -11.87 6.64
CA LEU A 36 6.14 -11.02 5.96
C LEU A 36 6.10 -11.23 4.44
N VAL A 37 6.15 -12.48 3.96
CA VAL A 37 6.05 -12.78 2.52
C VAL A 37 4.74 -12.23 1.93
N SER A 38 3.61 -12.45 2.61
CA SER A 38 2.30 -11.97 2.16
C SER A 38 2.24 -10.44 2.08
N THR A 39 2.74 -9.74 3.11
CA THR A 39 2.82 -8.27 3.12
C THR A 39 3.77 -7.73 2.06
N LEU A 40 4.87 -8.43 1.76
CA LEU A 40 5.83 -8.04 0.73
C LEU A 40 5.21 -8.11 -0.67
N PHE A 41 4.47 -9.18 -0.98
CA PHE A 41 3.73 -9.32 -2.23
C PHE A 41 2.67 -8.22 -2.37
N PHE A 42 1.95 -7.92 -1.29
CA PHE A 42 0.95 -6.85 -1.29
C PHE A 42 1.58 -5.46 -1.51
N LEU A 43 2.73 -5.20 -0.89
CA LEU A 43 3.50 -3.97 -1.05
C LEU A 43 4.00 -3.80 -2.49
N LEU A 44 4.52 -4.88 -3.09
CA LEU A 44 4.93 -4.92 -4.50
C LEU A 44 3.76 -4.62 -5.44
N ALA A 45 2.59 -5.23 -5.21
CA ALA A 45 1.40 -4.95 -6.00
C ALA A 45 0.98 -3.47 -5.90
N CYS A 46 1.00 -2.91 -4.68
CA CYS A 46 0.72 -1.48 -4.47
C CYS A 46 1.73 -0.58 -5.19
N LEU A 47 3.03 -0.92 -5.17
CA LEU A 47 4.07 -0.17 -5.89
C LEU A 47 3.91 -0.24 -7.40
N VAL A 48 3.67 -1.43 -7.96
CA VAL A 48 3.44 -1.61 -9.41
C VAL A 48 2.26 -0.78 -9.87
N PHE A 49 1.16 -0.80 -9.10
CA PHE A 49 -0.03 -0.02 -9.43
C PHE A 49 0.21 1.50 -9.32
N LEU A 50 0.92 1.94 -8.29
CA LEU A 50 1.27 3.35 -8.09
C LEU A 50 2.22 3.87 -9.18
N VAL A 51 3.22 3.06 -9.58
CA VAL A 51 4.16 3.39 -10.67
C VAL A 51 3.47 3.40 -12.02
N GLY A 52 2.58 2.44 -12.28
CA GLY A 52 1.73 2.42 -13.47
C GLY A 52 0.86 3.67 -13.57
N ARG A 53 0.22 4.07 -12.46
CA ARG A 53 -0.59 5.29 -12.35
C ARG A 53 0.20 6.59 -12.49
N ARG A 54 1.50 6.60 -12.20
CA ARG A 54 2.37 7.77 -12.36
C ARG A 54 2.91 7.91 -13.79
N SER A 55 2.86 6.84 -14.58
CA SER A 55 3.36 6.81 -15.96
C SER A 55 2.27 7.08 -17.01
N ASP A 56 1.00 7.14 -16.59
CA ASP A 56 -0.16 7.61 -17.36
C ASP A 56 -0.42 9.10 -17.08
#